data_AF-A0A315UZM2-F1
#
_entry.id   AF-A0A315UZM2-F1
#
_cell.length_a   1.000
_cell.length_b   1.000
_cell.length_c   1.000
_cell.angle_alpha   90.00
_cell.angle_beta   90.00
_cell.angle_gamma   90.00
#
_symmetry.space_group_name_H-M   'P 1'
#
loop_
_entity.id
_entity.type
_entity.pdbx_description
1 polymer ?
#
loop_
_entity_poly.entity_id
_entity_poly.type
_entity_poly.pdbx_seq_one_letter_code
_entity_poly.pdbx_strand_id
1 'polypeptide(L)'
;MLSFGPNVRLSLQEQKAELQDKIQLLGKFVTQLSHESEGTAFYERSQSVIKKNHEIILQLRPANQKLHKELAQKAASKLGQELLFRRRRLDALTHTTLNYQQRLDELRIEEERRNQEHTRAATSVVASEFELEEDAMNFRMLENRLDKFQFKCKEAEKCRKINVKLKAQMQDEFRSYGAQIDNLEKELLRYRQEFHNLEALNMEAYLSKTAAEADLHQLEEQLLKEHKERESNIARLRHKVDQRKVQTEKPDKKAQRTALEADELDSEAQQSTRIIPEEEKANPIFEEILKNLKEATGVSDLQDAVEHFTLEKENCQRLENLKKQNDEALEKLKEEKELLSKQFDQMKYSGEAKLSSEMQKLEECEQQLEVQLQRRDADAERLADNVKALGAIRAGVEHLAGKLQDSSPMEDKPFKLLPTSDEFVLELLNQCGTKLRILLNELEGRDMASVMKEIEEDEFYMTIEGRLPKTNTKVKVPHKPIKDIGKEEGEIKEDEIDIITRDALKRQSQVIIESNLSKKPWKK
;
A
#
# COMPACT_ATOMS: atom_id res chain seq x y z
N MET A 1 169.48 41.23 -126.02
CA MET A 1 169.87 41.32 -127.44
C MET A 1 168.83 42.21 -128.11
N LEU A 2 169.16 43.42 -128.57
CA LEU A 2 169.70 43.72 -129.92
C LEU A 2 168.71 43.24 -131.02
N SER A 3 168.18 44.07 -131.93
CA SER A 3 168.70 45.35 -132.49
C SER A 3 167.64 46.31 -133.08
N PHE A 4 167.92 47.63 -132.98
CA PHE A 4 167.59 48.77 -133.86
C PHE A 4 166.44 48.75 -134.92
N GLY A 5 165.64 49.83 -134.94
CA GLY A 5 164.81 50.32 -136.08
C GLY A 5 163.93 51.54 -135.67
N PRO A 6 163.70 52.58 -136.49
CA PRO A 6 163.69 53.96 -135.93
C PRO A 6 162.41 54.83 -136.07
N ASN A 7 162.32 55.83 -135.17
CA ASN A 7 161.73 57.19 -135.28
C ASN A 7 160.35 57.43 -135.94
N VAL A 8 159.37 57.92 -135.15
CA VAL A 8 158.61 59.19 -135.34
C VAL A 8 158.17 59.74 -133.96
N ARG A 9 158.03 61.07 -133.79
CA ARG A 9 157.56 61.76 -132.55
C ARG A 9 156.04 61.60 -132.32
N LEU A 10 155.61 61.55 -131.04
CA LEU A 10 154.20 61.61 -130.60
C LEU A 10 153.96 62.78 -129.61
N SER A 11 152.69 63.17 -129.42
CA SER A 11 152.27 64.36 -128.67
C SER A 11 151.81 64.07 -127.24
N LEU A 12 152.13 64.97 -126.30
CA LEU A 12 151.78 64.84 -124.87
C LEU A 12 150.27 64.84 -124.58
N GLN A 13 149.45 65.26 -125.55
CA GLN A 13 148.01 65.46 -125.38
C GLN A 13 147.22 64.14 -125.46
N GLU A 14 147.72 63.15 -126.19
CA GLU A 14 147.07 61.84 -126.39
C GLU A 14 147.22 60.94 -125.14
N GLN A 15 148.38 60.98 -124.48
CA GLN A 15 148.64 60.23 -123.23
C GLN A 15 147.72 60.67 -122.07
N LYS A 16 147.22 61.92 -122.09
CA LYS A 16 146.28 62.41 -121.07
C LYS A 16 144.87 61.84 -121.27
N ALA A 17 144.43 61.64 -122.52
CA ALA A 17 143.12 61.08 -122.82
C ALA A 17 143.01 59.61 -122.37
N GLU A 18 144.03 58.79 -122.65
CA GLU A 18 144.02 57.36 -122.32
C GLU A 18 143.97 57.09 -120.79
N LEU A 19 144.62 57.94 -119.99
CA LEU A 19 144.52 57.89 -118.52
C LEU A 19 143.13 58.31 -118.02
N GLN A 20 142.47 59.23 -118.71
CA GLN A 20 141.16 59.75 -118.31
C GLN A 20 140.04 58.71 -118.57
N ASP A 21 140.12 57.94 -119.65
CA ASP A 21 139.22 56.81 -119.93
C ASP A 21 139.36 55.67 -118.90
N LYS A 22 140.59 55.32 -118.49
CA LYS A 22 140.82 54.30 -117.46
C LYS A 22 140.20 54.67 -116.10
N ILE A 23 140.19 55.96 -115.75
CA ILE A 23 139.55 56.45 -114.52
C ILE A 23 138.01 56.34 -114.63
N GLN A 24 137.41 56.67 -115.77
CA GLN A 24 135.96 56.49 -115.97
C GLN A 24 135.52 55.02 -115.92
N LEU A 25 136.33 54.10 -116.46
CA LEU A 25 136.00 52.68 -116.46
C LEU A 25 135.99 52.09 -115.03
N LEU A 26 136.99 52.46 -114.22
CA LEU A 26 137.06 52.05 -112.81
C LEU A 26 135.92 52.63 -111.97
N GLY A 27 135.51 53.89 -112.23
CA GLY A 27 134.36 54.50 -111.56
C GLY A 27 133.06 53.72 -111.73
N LYS A 28 132.77 53.24 -112.95
CA LYS A 28 131.57 52.43 -113.23
C LYS A 28 131.58 51.07 -112.51
N PHE A 29 132.74 50.42 -112.44
CA PHE A 29 132.86 49.10 -111.82
C PHE A 29 132.59 49.13 -110.31
N VAL A 30 133.05 50.18 -109.62
CA VAL A 30 132.80 50.35 -108.17
C VAL A 30 131.32 50.59 -107.87
N THR A 31 130.62 51.41 -108.68
CA THR A 31 129.19 51.68 -108.47
C THR A 31 128.30 50.44 -108.65
N GLN A 32 128.68 49.51 -109.54
CA GLN A 32 127.85 48.34 -109.84
C GLN A 32 127.96 47.25 -108.76
N LEU A 33 129.16 47.05 -108.19
CA LEU A 33 129.37 46.08 -107.11
C LEU A 33 128.68 46.46 -105.79
N SER A 34 128.53 47.77 -105.49
CA SER A 34 127.89 48.21 -104.24
C SER A 34 126.39 47.87 -104.22
N HIS A 35 125.66 48.17 -105.30
CA HIS A 35 124.20 48.01 -105.35
C HIS A 35 123.71 46.55 -105.36
N GLU A 36 124.48 45.61 -105.92
CA GLU A 36 124.09 44.18 -105.91
C GLU A 36 124.28 43.52 -104.53
N SER A 37 125.25 44.01 -103.73
CA SER A 37 125.54 43.46 -102.39
C SER A 37 124.52 43.89 -101.31
N GLU A 38 123.99 45.12 -101.40
CA GLU A 38 123.08 45.66 -100.38
C GLU A 38 121.64 45.13 -100.55
N GLY A 39 121.17 44.97 -101.79
CA GLY A 39 119.82 44.47 -102.08
C GLY A 39 119.61 43.01 -101.69
N THR A 40 120.64 42.17 -101.87
CA THR A 40 120.63 40.75 -101.50
C THR A 40 120.61 40.57 -99.98
N ALA A 41 121.50 41.27 -99.26
CA ALA A 41 121.57 41.23 -97.80
C ALA A 41 120.27 41.68 -97.11
N PHE A 42 119.58 42.70 -97.65
CA PHE A 42 118.30 43.16 -97.09
C PHE A 42 117.18 42.13 -97.29
N TYR A 43 117.11 41.50 -98.47
CA TYR A 43 116.12 40.47 -98.78
C TYR A 43 116.30 39.23 -97.88
N GLU A 44 117.53 38.75 -97.72
CA GLU A 44 117.83 37.61 -96.82
C GLU A 44 117.49 37.91 -95.36
N ARG A 45 117.78 39.13 -94.88
CA ARG A 45 117.44 39.56 -93.52
C ARG A 45 115.92 39.60 -93.32
N SER A 46 115.17 40.09 -94.30
CA SER A 46 113.69 40.07 -94.28
C SER A 46 113.14 38.64 -94.27
N GLN A 47 113.63 37.76 -95.14
CA GLN A 47 113.25 36.34 -95.18
C GLN A 47 113.61 35.60 -93.87
N SER A 48 114.74 35.93 -93.25
CA SER A 48 115.12 35.42 -91.92
C SER A 48 114.13 35.85 -90.82
N VAL A 49 113.70 37.12 -90.84
CA VAL A 49 112.68 37.63 -89.91
C VAL A 49 111.31 36.98 -90.16
N ILE A 50 110.89 36.80 -91.42
CA ILE A 50 109.64 36.11 -91.76
C ILE A 50 109.65 34.66 -91.29
N LYS A 51 110.76 33.93 -91.50
CA LYS A 51 110.91 32.55 -91.00
C LYS A 51 110.86 32.48 -89.48
N LYS A 52 111.57 33.36 -88.76
CA LYS A 52 111.51 33.46 -87.29
C LYS A 52 110.10 33.78 -86.80
N ASN A 53 109.40 34.72 -87.43
CA ASN A 53 108.01 35.06 -87.09
C ASN A 53 107.06 33.88 -87.36
N HIS A 54 107.24 33.14 -88.45
CA HIS A 54 106.47 31.93 -88.74
C HIS A 54 106.70 30.84 -87.70
N GLU A 55 107.95 30.63 -87.27
CA GLU A 55 108.31 29.68 -86.23
C GLU A 55 107.75 30.08 -84.85
N ILE A 56 107.80 31.37 -84.49
CA ILE A 56 107.13 31.92 -83.31
C ILE A 56 105.61 31.67 -83.37
N ILE A 57 104.97 31.90 -84.52
CA ILE A 57 103.53 31.62 -84.71
C ILE A 57 103.24 30.11 -84.57
N LEU A 58 104.10 29.24 -85.10
CA LEU A 58 103.99 27.78 -84.95
C LEU A 58 104.16 27.31 -83.51
N GLN A 59 104.97 27.99 -82.68
CA GLN A 59 105.11 27.71 -81.25
C GLN A 59 103.95 28.30 -80.42
N LEU A 60 103.47 29.50 -80.76
CA LEU A 60 102.36 30.16 -80.06
C LEU A 60 101.00 29.49 -80.31
N ARG A 61 100.77 28.90 -81.50
CA ARG A 61 99.52 28.21 -81.84
C ARG A 61 99.16 27.06 -80.87
N PRO A 62 100.04 26.06 -80.60
CA PRO A 62 99.75 25.00 -79.62
C PRO A 62 99.72 25.53 -78.18
N ALA A 63 100.48 26.59 -77.85
CA ALA A 63 100.41 27.22 -76.54
C ALA A 63 99.04 27.87 -76.28
N ASN A 64 98.52 28.66 -77.22
CA ASN A 64 97.16 29.20 -77.17
C ASN A 64 96.10 28.08 -77.14
N GLN A 65 96.28 27.02 -77.92
CA GLN A 65 95.34 25.89 -77.91
C GLN A 65 95.30 25.16 -76.55
N LYS A 66 96.44 25.04 -75.85
CA LYS A 66 96.50 24.54 -74.47
C LYS A 66 95.79 25.49 -73.49
N LEU A 67 96.12 26.80 -73.54
CA LEU A 67 95.47 27.83 -72.72
C LEU A 67 93.95 27.87 -72.89
N HIS A 68 93.43 27.76 -74.11
CA HIS A 68 91.98 27.68 -74.35
C HIS A 68 91.35 26.41 -73.75
N LYS A 69 92.03 25.25 -73.83
CA LYS A 69 91.56 24.01 -73.20
C LYS A 69 91.55 24.11 -71.68
N GLU A 70 92.60 24.66 -71.07
CA GLU A 70 92.67 24.88 -69.63
C GLU A 70 91.62 25.89 -69.14
N LEU A 71 91.38 26.96 -69.89
CA LEU A 71 90.34 27.95 -69.59
C LEU A 71 88.95 27.33 -69.69
N ALA A 72 88.68 26.54 -70.73
CA ALA A 72 87.43 25.81 -70.89
C ALA A 72 87.23 24.78 -69.76
N GLN A 73 88.28 24.07 -69.37
CA GLN A 73 88.22 23.10 -68.26
C GLN A 73 87.99 23.77 -66.91
N LYS A 74 88.64 24.92 -66.64
CA LYS A 74 88.40 25.74 -65.42
C LYS A 74 86.99 26.35 -65.41
N ALA A 75 86.48 26.77 -66.56
CA ALA A 75 85.11 27.25 -66.69
C ALA A 75 84.09 26.12 -66.44
N ALA A 76 84.31 24.95 -67.03
CA ALA A 76 83.48 23.76 -66.82
C ALA A 76 83.52 23.27 -65.35
N SER A 77 84.68 23.25 -64.70
CA SER A 77 84.78 22.84 -63.30
C SER A 77 84.10 23.84 -62.36
N LYS A 78 84.25 25.16 -62.60
CA LYS A 78 83.57 26.20 -61.83
C LYS A 78 82.05 26.12 -62.00
N LEU A 79 81.57 25.93 -63.24
CA LEU A 79 80.14 25.73 -63.52
C LEU A 79 79.61 24.45 -62.86
N GLY A 80 80.37 23.35 -62.91
CA GLY A 80 80.02 22.09 -62.24
C GLY A 80 79.90 22.25 -60.73
N GLN A 81 80.84 22.96 -60.09
CA GLN A 81 80.78 23.26 -58.66
C GLN A 81 79.54 24.11 -58.29
N GLU A 82 79.24 25.16 -59.07
CA GLU A 82 78.05 25.99 -58.87
C GLU A 82 76.75 25.20 -59.06
N LEU A 83 76.68 24.31 -60.07
CA LEU A 83 75.53 23.44 -60.29
C LEU A 83 75.35 22.44 -59.13
N LEU A 84 76.43 21.85 -58.61
CA LEU A 84 76.38 20.97 -57.44
C LEU A 84 75.95 21.72 -56.17
N PHE A 85 76.43 22.95 -55.97
CA PHE A 85 76.00 23.80 -54.85
C PHE A 85 74.50 24.13 -54.94
N ARG A 86 74.03 24.57 -56.11
CA ARG A 86 72.60 24.83 -56.36
C ARG A 86 71.75 23.58 -56.19
N ARG A 87 72.23 22.42 -56.65
CA ARG A 87 71.54 21.14 -56.50
C ARG A 87 71.41 20.76 -55.03
N ARG A 88 72.49 20.79 -54.24
CA ARG A 88 72.44 20.57 -52.78
C ARG A 88 71.50 21.54 -52.07
N ARG A 89 71.48 22.83 -52.48
CA ARG A 89 70.55 23.82 -51.90
C ARG A 89 69.09 23.52 -52.26
N LEU A 90 68.83 23.05 -53.48
CA LEU A 90 67.50 22.60 -53.90
C LEU A 90 67.07 21.35 -53.12
N ASP A 91 67.94 20.34 -53.02
CA ASP A 91 67.67 19.10 -52.29
C ASP A 91 67.37 19.39 -50.80
N ALA A 92 68.15 20.28 -50.17
CA ALA A 92 67.89 20.74 -48.80
C ALA A 92 66.55 21.48 -48.65
N LEU A 93 66.20 22.37 -49.60
CA LEU A 93 64.90 23.04 -49.62
C LEU A 93 63.75 22.03 -49.79
N THR A 94 63.87 21.07 -50.71
CA THR A 94 62.85 20.04 -50.90
C THR A 94 62.65 19.17 -49.66
N HIS A 95 63.72 18.85 -48.93
CA HIS A 95 63.63 18.16 -47.64
C HIS A 95 62.90 19.01 -46.59
N THR A 96 63.22 20.30 -46.46
CA THR A 96 62.48 21.18 -45.53
C THR A 96 61.00 21.30 -45.90
N THR A 97 60.66 21.46 -47.17
CA THR A 97 59.26 21.52 -47.64
C THR A 97 58.52 20.22 -47.36
N LEU A 98 59.16 19.06 -47.59
CA LEU A 98 58.57 17.75 -47.33
C LEU A 98 58.32 17.54 -45.82
N ASN A 99 59.23 17.97 -44.95
CA ASN A 99 59.02 17.92 -43.50
C ASN A 99 57.85 18.82 -43.06
N TYR A 100 57.71 20.02 -43.64
CA TYR A 100 56.56 20.88 -43.36
C TYR A 100 55.24 20.29 -43.89
N GLN A 101 55.25 19.60 -45.04
CA GLN A 101 54.08 18.90 -45.57
C GLN A 101 53.66 17.74 -44.66
N GLN A 102 54.60 16.87 -44.28
CA GLN A 102 54.36 15.80 -43.31
C GLN A 102 53.78 16.34 -42.00
N ARG A 103 54.33 17.44 -41.47
CA ARG A 103 53.82 18.04 -40.23
C ARG A 103 52.41 18.65 -40.39
N LEU A 104 52.07 19.19 -41.56
CA LEU A 104 50.71 19.67 -41.85
C LEU A 104 49.71 18.50 -41.95
N ASP A 105 50.11 17.38 -42.55
CA ASP A 105 49.25 16.20 -42.66
C ASP A 105 49.07 15.48 -41.31
N GLU A 106 50.11 15.41 -40.48
CA GLU A 106 49.99 15.00 -39.06
C GLU A 106 48.97 15.86 -38.30
N LEU A 107 49.04 17.18 -38.42
CA LEU A 107 48.14 18.10 -37.73
C LEU A 107 46.69 18.00 -38.23
N ARG A 108 46.48 17.73 -39.53
CA ARG A 108 45.15 17.47 -40.10
C ARG A 108 44.52 16.20 -39.54
N ILE A 109 45.28 15.10 -39.52
CA ILE A 109 44.82 13.82 -38.95
C ILE A 109 44.44 13.99 -37.48
N GLU A 110 45.23 14.76 -36.72
CA GLU A 110 44.97 15.04 -35.31
C GLU A 110 43.74 15.94 -35.10
N GLU A 111 43.50 16.92 -35.98
CA GLU A 111 42.27 17.72 -35.97
C GLU A 111 41.02 16.89 -36.30
N GLU A 112 41.09 16.03 -37.32
CA GLU A 112 40.03 15.10 -37.69
C GLU A 112 39.72 14.13 -36.53
N ARG A 113 40.76 13.59 -35.87
CA ARG A 113 40.61 12.74 -34.67
C ARG A 113 39.85 13.46 -33.56
N ARG A 114 40.26 14.68 -33.19
CA ARG A 114 39.54 15.47 -32.17
C ARG A 114 38.11 15.81 -32.57
N ASN A 115 37.85 16.09 -33.84
CA ASN A 115 36.49 16.39 -34.31
C ASN A 115 35.59 15.14 -34.29
N GLN A 116 36.13 13.96 -34.58
CA GLN A 116 35.43 12.68 -34.39
C GLN A 116 35.16 12.38 -32.91
N GLU A 117 36.08 12.72 -32.02
CA GLU A 117 35.90 12.55 -30.57
C GLU A 117 34.86 13.53 -30.00
N HIS A 118 34.90 14.80 -30.39
CA HIS A 118 33.89 15.80 -30.00
C HIS A 118 32.49 15.45 -30.51
N THR A 119 32.37 14.95 -31.75
CA THR A 119 31.07 14.52 -32.28
C THR A 119 30.57 13.26 -31.58
N ARG A 120 31.41 12.25 -31.31
CA ARG A 120 31.04 11.07 -30.51
C ARG A 120 30.64 11.44 -29.09
N ALA A 121 31.38 12.34 -28.43
CA ALA A 121 31.06 12.81 -27.09
C ALA A 121 29.72 13.56 -27.07
N ALA A 122 29.49 14.48 -28.00
CA ALA A 122 28.22 15.18 -28.13
C ALA A 122 27.04 14.24 -28.40
N THR A 123 27.21 13.25 -29.30
CA THR A 123 26.18 12.22 -29.53
C THR A 123 25.91 11.38 -28.28
N SER A 124 26.94 11.04 -27.50
CA SER A 124 26.79 10.29 -26.24
C SER A 124 26.08 11.09 -25.16
N VAL A 125 26.31 12.40 -25.07
CA VAL A 125 25.61 13.29 -24.12
C VAL A 125 24.13 13.39 -24.49
N VAL A 126 23.81 13.66 -25.76
CA VAL A 126 22.41 13.73 -26.24
C VAL A 126 21.67 12.40 -26.07
N ALA A 127 22.35 11.27 -26.26
CA ALA A 127 21.76 9.95 -25.99
C ALA A 127 21.43 9.78 -24.50
N SER A 128 22.34 10.15 -23.60
CA SER A 128 22.12 10.09 -22.14
C SER A 128 21.04 11.08 -21.67
N GLU A 129 20.93 12.26 -22.27
CA GLU A 129 19.84 13.20 -22.01
C GLU A 129 18.47 12.63 -22.42
N PHE A 130 18.40 11.93 -23.56
CA PHE A 130 17.17 11.27 -24.01
C PHE A 130 16.77 10.10 -23.10
N GLU A 131 17.74 9.29 -22.64
CA GLU A 131 17.49 8.21 -21.67
C GLU A 131 16.96 8.77 -20.33
N LEU A 132 17.52 9.88 -19.84
CA LEU A 132 17.04 10.53 -18.61
C LEU A 132 15.63 11.14 -18.75
N GLU A 133 15.29 11.69 -19.91
CA GLU A 133 13.94 12.20 -20.22
C GLU A 133 12.92 11.04 -20.32
N GLU A 134 13.30 9.91 -20.94
CA GLU A 134 12.48 8.69 -21.01
C GLU A 134 12.27 8.07 -19.63
N ASP A 135 13.31 7.98 -18.79
CA ASP A 135 13.22 7.53 -17.40
C ASP A 135 12.34 8.46 -16.55
N ALA A 136 12.44 9.79 -16.73
CA ALA A 136 11.57 10.74 -16.05
C ALA A 136 10.09 10.59 -16.48
N MET A 137 9.84 10.33 -17.77
CA MET A 137 8.50 10.05 -18.30
C MET A 137 7.94 8.73 -17.76
N ASN A 138 8.78 7.69 -17.69
CA ASN A 138 8.44 6.39 -17.11
C ASN A 138 8.15 6.49 -15.60
N PHE A 139 8.97 7.22 -14.85
CA PHE A 139 8.75 7.50 -13.43
C PHE A 139 7.40 8.19 -13.20
N ARG A 140 7.11 9.25 -13.95
CA ARG A 140 5.82 9.96 -13.89
C ARG A 140 4.64 9.07 -14.29
N MET A 141 4.83 8.13 -15.22
CA MET A 141 3.80 7.14 -15.58
C MET A 141 3.53 6.16 -14.42
N LEU A 142 4.60 5.70 -13.76
CA LEU A 142 4.53 4.79 -12.61
C LEU A 142 3.88 5.45 -11.39
N GLU A 143 4.21 6.71 -11.08
CA GLU A 143 3.53 7.51 -10.05
C GLU A 143 2.02 7.62 -10.32
N ASN A 144 1.64 8.05 -11.53
CA ASN A 144 0.24 8.13 -11.93
C ASN A 144 -0.49 6.77 -11.86
N ARG A 145 0.22 5.67 -12.10
CA ARG A 145 -0.32 4.31 -11.99
C ARG A 145 -0.46 3.87 -10.52
N LEU A 146 0.50 4.25 -9.66
CA LEU A 146 0.48 4.02 -8.22
C LEU A 146 -0.69 4.78 -7.57
N ASP A 147 -0.88 6.07 -7.89
CA ASP A 147 -2.00 6.87 -7.38
C ASP A 147 -3.37 6.28 -7.77
N LYS A 148 -3.51 5.87 -9.03
CA LYS A 148 -4.72 5.16 -9.51
C LYS A 148 -4.94 3.84 -8.76
N PHE A 149 -3.87 3.11 -8.42
CA PHE A 149 -3.98 1.89 -7.61
C PHE A 149 -4.37 2.20 -6.15
N GLN A 150 -3.73 3.19 -5.52
CA GLN A 150 -4.08 3.65 -4.18
C GLN A 150 -5.54 4.13 -4.08
N PHE A 151 -6.05 4.84 -5.09
CA PHE A 151 -7.45 5.24 -5.14
C PHE A 151 -8.38 4.01 -5.17
N LYS A 152 -8.09 3.02 -6.03
CA LYS A 152 -8.83 1.75 -6.09
C LYS A 152 -8.76 0.97 -4.78
N CYS A 153 -7.63 0.96 -4.09
CA CYS A 153 -7.52 0.36 -2.75
C CYS A 153 -8.40 1.08 -1.72
N LYS A 154 -8.37 2.42 -1.68
CA LYS A 154 -9.22 3.24 -0.80
C LYS A 154 -10.73 3.03 -1.09
N GLU A 155 -11.09 2.84 -2.35
CA GLU A 155 -12.45 2.51 -2.77
C GLU A 155 -12.86 1.09 -2.36
N ALA A 156 -12.01 0.09 -2.63
CA ALA A 156 -12.21 -1.30 -2.20
C ALA A 156 -12.33 -1.41 -0.66
N GLU A 157 -11.55 -0.62 0.09
CA GLU A 157 -11.70 -0.52 1.54
C GLU A 157 -13.04 0.07 1.98
N LYS A 158 -13.55 1.10 1.31
CA LYS A 158 -14.89 1.66 1.59
C LYS A 158 -15.95 0.59 1.33
N CYS A 159 -15.89 -0.09 0.19
CA CYS A 159 -16.78 -1.20 -0.15
C CYS A 159 -16.69 -2.34 0.89
N ARG A 160 -15.48 -2.70 1.33
CA ARG A 160 -15.27 -3.69 2.40
C ARG A 160 -15.90 -3.24 3.72
N LYS A 161 -15.67 -1.99 4.14
CA LYS A 161 -16.26 -1.41 5.37
C LYS A 161 -17.79 -1.43 5.33
N ILE A 162 -18.41 -1.14 4.17
CA ILE A 162 -19.86 -1.24 3.97
C ILE A 162 -20.34 -2.69 4.07
N ASN A 163 -19.69 -3.63 3.35
CA ASN A 163 -20.05 -5.05 3.40
C ASN A 163 -19.93 -5.66 4.80
N VAL A 164 -18.90 -5.29 5.58
CA VAL A 164 -18.77 -5.72 6.98
C VAL A 164 -19.90 -5.17 7.85
N LYS A 165 -20.29 -3.89 7.69
CA LYS A 165 -21.44 -3.31 8.41
C LYS A 165 -22.75 -4.00 8.06
N LEU A 166 -23.01 -4.21 6.76
CA LEU A 166 -24.21 -4.90 6.29
C LEU A 166 -24.26 -6.33 6.83
N LYS A 167 -23.14 -7.07 6.80
CA LYS A 167 -23.05 -8.41 7.40
C LYS A 167 -23.36 -8.39 8.90
N ALA A 168 -22.85 -7.42 9.65
CA ALA A 168 -23.14 -7.30 11.08
C ALA A 168 -24.64 -7.06 11.33
N GLN A 169 -25.24 -6.10 10.61
CA GLN A 169 -26.69 -5.82 10.69
C GLN A 169 -27.53 -7.07 10.38
N MET A 170 -27.24 -7.78 9.29
CA MET A 170 -27.92 -9.03 8.96
C MET A 170 -27.73 -10.09 10.05
N GLN A 171 -26.54 -10.21 10.64
CA GLN A 171 -26.29 -11.16 11.74
C GLN A 171 -27.06 -10.81 13.01
N ASP A 172 -27.25 -9.52 13.32
CA ASP A 172 -28.06 -9.07 14.45
C ASP A 172 -29.56 -9.24 14.19
N GLU A 173 -30.03 -9.00 12.96
CA GLU A 173 -31.39 -9.36 12.52
C GLU A 173 -31.64 -10.87 12.65
N PHE A 174 -30.72 -11.72 12.17
CA PHE A 174 -30.80 -13.18 12.30
C PHE A 174 -30.88 -13.64 13.76
N ARG A 175 -30.17 -12.98 14.68
CA ARG A 175 -30.29 -13.25 16.13
C ARG A 175 -31.67 -12.85 16.66
N SER A 176 -32.25 -11.76 16.15
CA SER A 176 -33.57 -11.28 16.59
C SER A 176 -34.73 -12.14 16.11
N TYR A 177 -34.63 -12.79 14.93
CA TYR A 177 -35.73 -13.58 14.37
C TYR A 177 -36.13 -14.77 15.24
N GLY A 178 -35.19 -15.41 15.95
CA GLY A 178 -35.53 -16.48 16.91
C GLY A 178 -36.50 -16.01 17.98
N ALA A 179 -36.20 -14.90 18.66
CA ALA A 179 -37.07 -14.33 19.69
C ALA A 179 -38.42 -13.82 19.13
N GLN A 180 -38.46 -13.36 17.86
CA GLN A 180 -39.71 -13.00 17.19
C GLN A 180 -40.59 -14.23 16.92
N ILE A 181 -39.99 -15.33 16.45
CA ILE A 181 -40.68 -16.61 16.23
C ILE A 181 -41.20 -17.16 17.57
N ASP A 182 -40.36 -17.22 18.60
CA ASP A 182 -40.76 -17.69 19.94
C ASP A 182 -41.95 -16.91 20.51
N ASN A 183 -42.06 -15.61 20.22
CA ASN A 183 -43.17 -14.78 20.67
C ASN A 183 -44.44 -15.04 19.86
N LEU A 184 -44.34 -15.17 18.53
CA LEU A 184 -45.47 -15.55 17.67
C LEU A 184 -45.99 -16.95 18.00
N GLU A 185 -45.12 -17.90 18.33
CA GLU A 185 -45.50 -19.25 18.77
C GLU A 185 -46.26 -19.21 20.11
N LYS A 186 -45.82 -18.38 21.07
CA LYS A 186 -46.55 -18.17 22.34
C LYS A 186 -47.92 -17.53 22.12
N GLU A 187 -48.04 -16.56 21.22
CA GLU A 187 -49.31 -15.94 20.86
C GLU A 187 -50.26 -16.93 20.18
N LEU A 188 -49.76 -17.71 19.21
CA LEU A 188 -50.53 -18.80 18.58
C LEU A 188 -50.99 -19.86 19.58
N LEU A 189 -50.16 -20.19 20.58
CA LEU A 189 -50.54 -21.14 21.63
C LEU A 189 -51.65 -20.58 22.53
N ARG A 190 -51.58 -19.29 22.90
CA ARG A 190 -52.65 -18.59 23.64
C ARG A 190 -53.95 -18.57 22.85
N TYR A 191 -53.92 -18.17 21.57
CA TYR A 191 -55.12 -18.16 20.73
C TYR A 191 -55.74 -19.55 20.54
N ARG A 192 -54.94 -20.63 20.48
CA ARG A 192 -55.46 -22.00 20.48
C ARG A 192 -56.14 -22.39 21.80
N GLN A 193 -55.58 -21.99 22.93
CA GLN A 193 -56.19 -22.22 24.25
C GLN A 193 -57.49 -21.42 24.42
N GLU A 194 -57.48 -20.14 24.05
CA GLU A 194 -58.68 -19.28 24.02
C GLU A 194 -59.77 -19.85 23.12
N PHE A 195 -59.40 -20.35 21.93
CA PHE A 195 -60.33 -20.99 21.00
C PHE A 195 -60.96 -22.26 21.61
N HIS A 196 -60.18 -23.18 22.18
CA HIS A 196 -60.73 -24.36 22.86
C HIS A 196 -61.62 -24.02 24.06
N ASN A 197 -61.28 -22.97 24.82
CA ASN A 197 -62.13 -22.49 25.91
C ASN A 197 -63.48 -21.96 25.39
N LEU A 198 -63.48 -21.23 24.27
CA LEU A 198 -64.69 -20.76 23.60
C LEU A 198 -65.51 -21.90 23.00
N GLU A 199 -64.87 -22.93 22.43
CA GLU A 199 -65.54 -24.14 21.97
C GLU A 199 -66.23 -24.87 23.13
N ALA A 200 -65.55 -25.05 24.26
CA ALA A 200 -66.11 -25.67 25.46
C ALA A 200 -67.31 -24.88 26.00
N LEU A 201 -67.19 -23.55 26.15
CA LEU A 201 -68.29 -22.68 26.57
C LEU A 201 -69.48 -22.71 25.60
N ASN A 202 -69.23 -22.78 24.29
CA ASN A 202 -70.29 -22.89 23.29
C ASN A 202 -71.01 -24.26 23.36
N MET A 203 -70.27 -25.35 23.60
CA MET A 203 -70.88 -26.67 23.83
C MET A 203 -71.70 -26.71 25.12
N GLU A 204 -71.21 -26.10 26.20
CA GLU A 204 -71.95 -25.96 27.47
C GLU A 204 -73.22 -25.12 27.29
N ALA A 205 -73.12 -23.98 26.59
CA ALA A 205 -74.28 -23.15 26.26
C ALA A 205 -75.29 -23.87 25.35
N TYR A 206 -74.83 -24.68 24.38
CA TYR A 206 -75.69 -25.51 23.54
C TYR A 206 -76.40 -26.58 24.37
N LEU A 207 -75.68 -27.30 25.23
CA LEU A 207 -76.27 -28.31 26.12
C LEU A 207 -77.30 -27.68 27.07
N SER A 208 -76.96 -26.56 27.72
CA SER A 208 -77.87 -25.81 28.59
C SER A 208 -79.13 -25.34 27.83
N LYS A 209 -78.98 -24.84 26.60
CA LYS A 209 -80.12 -24.50 25.73
C LYS A 209 -80.99 -25.73 25.45
N THR A 210 -80.40 -26.85 25.02
CA THR A 210 -81.19 -28.06 24.68
C THR A 210 -81.90 -28.66 25.89
N ALA A 211 -81.31 -28.57 27.09
CA ALA A 211 -81.95 -28.94 28.34
C ALA A 211 -83.15 -28.03 28.65
N ALA A 212 -82.99 -26.70 28.54
CA ALA A 212 -84.09 -25.75 28.74
C ALA A 212 -85.23 -25.91 27.71
N GLU A 213 -84.91 -26.23 26.45
CA GLU A 213 -85.91 -26.55 25.42
C GLU A 213 -86.66 -27.86 25.74
N ALA A 214 -85.98 -28.88 26.28
CA ALA A 214 -86.59 -30.13 26.72
C ALA A 214 -87.48 -29.96 27.97
N ASP A 215 -87.04 -29.17 28.94
CA ASP A 215 -87.80 -28.85 30.16
C ASP A 215 -89.06 -28.03 29.82
N LEU A 216 -88.95 -27.06 28.89
CA LEU A 216 -90.08 -26.31 28.35
C LEU A 216 -91.12 -27.25 27.72
N HIS A 217 -90.68 -28.17 26.83
CA HIS A 217 -91.57 -29.13 26.19
C HIS A 217 -92.27 -30.06 27.21
N GLN A 218 -91.58 -30.48 28.27
CA GLN A 218 -92.18 -31.26 29.35
C GLN A 218 -93.23 -30.46 30.13
N LEU A 219 -92.97 -29.19 30.42
CA LEU A 219 -93.93 -28.29 31.07
C LEU A 219 -95.15 -28.02 30.18
N GLU A 220 -94.97 -27.79 28.88
CA GLU A 220 -96.06 -27.65 27.92
C GLU A 220 -96.92 -28.91 27.83
N GLU A 221 -96.31 -30.10 27.77
CA GLU A 221 -97.03 -31.37 27.82
C GLU A 221 -97.83 -31.54 29.12
N GLN A 222 -97.26 -31.19 30.27
CA GLN A 222 -97.93 -31.26 31.57
C GLN A 222 -99.13 -30.30 31.61
N LEU A 223 -98.96 -29.04 31.22
CA LEU A 223 -100.04 -28.06 31.13
C LEU A 223 -101.17 -28.51 30.19
N LEU A 224 -100.84 -29.13 29.05
CA LEU A 224 -101.84 -29.71 28.14
C LEU A 224 -102.57 -30.91 28.73
N LYS A 225 -101.90 -31.77 29.52
CA LYS A 225 -102.53 -32.88 30.24
C LYS A 225 -103.47 -32.35 31.33
N GLU A 226 -103.00 -31.43 32.16
CA GLU A 226 -103.83 -30.77 33.17
C GLU A 226 -105.02 -30.03 32.56
N HIS A 227 -104.86 -29.35 31.41
CA HIS A 227 -105.97 -28.67 30.73
C HIS A 227 -107.05 -29.67 30.30
N LYS A 228 -106.66 -30.79 29.67
CA LYS A 228 -107.58 -31.86 29.28
C LYS A 228 -108.28 -32.48 30.49
N GLU A 229 -107.57 -32.67 31.60
CA GLU A 229 -108.17 -33.15 32.86
C GLU A 229 -109.13 -32.13 33.48
N ARG A 230 -108.80 -30.84 33.48
CA ARG A 230 -109.68 -29.75 33.92
C ARG A 230 -110.93 -29.68 33.05
N GLU A 231 -110.80 -29.76 31.73
CA GLU A 231 -111.93 -29.79 30.79
C GLU A 231 -112.81 -31.03 31.00
N SER A 232 -112.21 -32.22 31.14
CA SER A 232 -112.92 -33.47 31.46
C SER A 232 -113.69 -33.37 32.79
N ASN A 233 -113.06 -32.78 33.81
CA ASN A 233 -113.71 -32.52 35.10
C ASN A 233 -114.86 -31.52 34.99
N ILE A 234 -114.69 -30.42 34.24
CA ILE A 234 -115.74 -29.43 33.99
C ILE A 234 -116.90 -30.08 33.21
N ALA A 235 -116.63 -30.87 32.18
CA ALA A 235 -117.65 -31.60 31.43
C ALA A 235 -118.41 -32.60 32.31
N ARG A 236 -117.69 -33.36 33.16
CA ARG A 236 -118.28 -34.29 34.16
C ARG A 236 -119.16 -33.56 35.18
N LEU A 237 -118.77 -32.37 35.62
CA LEU A 237 -119.57 -31.54 36.53
C LEU A 237 -120.80 -30.94 35.84
N ARG A 238 -120.66 -30.43 34.60
CA ARG A 238 -121.79 -29.96 33.78
C ARG A 238 -122.83 -31.07 33.59
N HIS A 239 -122.40 -32.27 33.18
CA HIS A 239 -123.27 -33.43 33.04
C HIS A 239 -124.01 -33.79 34.33
N LYS A 240 -123.34 -33.74 35.51
CA LYS A 240 -124.02 -33.93 36.81
C LYS A 240 -125.04 -32.83 37.11
N VAL A 241 -124.76 -31.58 36.75
CA VAL A 241 -125.69 -30.45 36.91
C VAL A 241 -126.90 -30.61 35.99
N ASP A 242 -126.69 -30.99 34.73
CA ASP A 242 -127.79 -31.16 33.77
C ASP A 242 -128.63 -32.41 34.09
N GLN A 243 -128.02 -33.51 34.57
CA GLN A 243 -128.75 -34.64 35.16
C GLN A 243 -129.61 -34.20 36.35
N ARG A 244 -129.09 -33.34 37.24
CA ARG A 244 -129.88 -32.79 38.36
C ARG A 244 -131.03 -31.92 37.84
N LYS A 245 -130.81 -31.03 36.88
CA LYS A 245 -131.88 -30.24 36.25
C LYS A 245 -132.97 -31.13 35.67
N VAL A 246 -132.62 -32.17 34.91
CA VAL A 246 -133.59 -33.14 34.35
C VAL A 246 -134.34 -33.90 35.46
N GLN A 247 -133.76 -34.08 36.64
CA GLN A 247 -134.46 -34.62 37.81
C GLN A 247 -135.40 -33.59 38.46
N THR A 248 -135.02 -32.31 38.56
CA THR A 248 -135.91 -31.24 39.07
C THR A 248 -137.00 -30.82 38.07
N GLU A 249 -136.77 -31.00 36.77
CA GLU A 249 -137.70 -30.70 35.69
C GLU A 249 -138.69 -31.84 35.41
N LYS A 250 -138.56 -33.00 36.10
CA LYS A 250 -139.69 -33.93 36.26
C LYS A 250 -140.74 -33.26 37.14
N PRO A 251 -141.91 -32.87 36.62
CA PRO A 251 -142.87 -32.10 37.39
C PRO A 251 -143.74 -33.06 38.21
N ASP A 252 -143.36 -33.34 39.46
CA ASP A 252 -144.21 -34.14 40.33
C ASP A 252 -145.06 -33.32 41.31
N LYS A 253 -146.35 -33.64 41.29
CA LYS A 253 -147.38 -32.98 42.07
C LYS A 253 -147.33 -33.50 43.51
N LYS A 254 -146.76 -32.72 44.43
CA LYS A 254 -147.38 -32.41 45.73
C LYS A 254 -146.50 -31.51 46.58
N ALA A 255 -147.01 -30.34 46.90
CA ALA A 255 -146.62 -29.67 48.13
C ALA A 255 -147.08 -30.53 49.34
N GLN A 256 -146.33 -30.49 50.45
CA GLN A 256 -146.67 -29.64 51.61
C GLN A 256 -145.98 -30.17 52.89
N ARG A 257 -145.59 -29.25 53.81
CA ARG A 257 -145.25 -29.49 55.24
C ARG A 257 -143.92 -30.27 55.49
N THR A 258 -143.14 -30.04 56.55
CA THR A 258 -143.26 -29.16 57.75
C THR A 258 -141.88 -28.55 58.09
N ALA A 259 -141.82 -27.62 59.06
CA ALA A 259 -140.60 -27.03 59.60
C ALA A 259 -139.91 -27.90 60.69
N LEU A 260 -138.78 -27.37 61.20
CA LEU A 260 -138.01 -27.69 62.43
C LEU A 260 -136.79 -28.62 62.29
N GLU A 261 -135.61 -27.99 62.41
CA GLU A 261 -134.54 -28.16 63.42
C GLU A 261 -134.15 -29.55 64.00
N ALA A 262 -132.91 -29.55 64.55
CA ALA A 262 -132.10 -30.65 65.10
C ALA A 262 -131.50 -31.58 64.02
N ASP A 263 -130.19 -31.81 63.91
CA ASP A 263 -129.08 -31.96 64.89
C ASP A 263 -129.00 -33.34 65.55
N GLU A 264 -127.75 -33.75 65.80
CA GLU A 264 -127.25 -34.99 66.41
C GLU A 264 -127.50 -36.36 65.70
N LEU A 265 -126.37 -36.90 65.21
CA LEU A 265 -125.78 -38.22 65.53
C LEU A 265 -126.61 -39.52 65.44
N ASP A 266 -125.94 -40.53 64.86
CA ASP A 266 -126.08 -41.98 65.14
C ASP A 266 -127.43 -42.66 64.83
N SER A 267 -127.50 -43.96 64.53
CA SER A 267 -126.47 -44.97 64.21
C SER A 267 -127.11 -46.13 63.42
N GLU A 268 -126.31 -47.15 63.09
CA GLU A 268 -126.76 -48.54 62.90
C GLU A 268 -127.67 -48.88 61.67
N ALA A 269 -127.67 -50.09 61.10
CA ALA A 269 -126.93 -51.33 61.40
C ALA A 269 -126.96 -52.30 60.18
N GLN A 270 -126.44 -53.52 60.42
CA GLN A 270 -126.65 -54.79 59.69
C GLN A 270 -125.58 -55.10 58.60
N GLN A 271 -125.01 -56.31 58.48
CA GLN A 271 -125.09 -57.58 59.25
C GLN A 271 -123.93 -58.51 58.78
N SER A 272 -123.47 -59.60 59.42
CA SER A 272 -123.79 -60.30 60.69
C SER A 272 -122.65 -61.30 61.02
N THR A 273 -122.78 -62.11 62.09
CA THR A 273 -122.05 -63.39 62.36
C THR A 273 -120.61 -63.26 62.92
N ARG A 274 -120.06 -64.00 63.90
CA ARG A 274 -120.45 -64.87 65.05
C ARG A 274 -119.13 -65.53 65.53
N ILE A 275 -119.01 -65.83 66.83
CA ILE A 275 -117.99 -66.68 67.49
C ILE A 275 -116.61 -66.05 67.76
N ILE A 276 -116.31 -65.89 69.05
CA ILE A 276 -114.98 -65.72 69.68
C ILE A 276 -114.49 -67.13 70.08
N PRO A 277 -113.20 -67.47 69.87
CA PRO A 277 -112.26 -67.66 70.98
C PRO A 277 -111.07 -66.70 70.79
N GLU A 278 -110.68 -65.88 71.78
CA GLU A 278 -110.01 -66.21 73.06
C GLU A 278 -108.51 -66.48 72.87
N GLU A 279 -107.69 -65.83 73.72
CA GLU A 279 -106.22 -65.67 73.63
C GLU A 279 -105.75 -64.68 72.53
N GLU A 280 -104.78 -63.77 72.75
CA GLU A 280 -103.97 -63.46 73.94
C GLU A 280 -104.27 -62.06 74.51
N LYS A 281 -104.05 -61.86 75.82
CA LYS A 281 -104.06 -60.52 76.41
C LYS A 281 -102.79 -59.78 75.98
N ALA A 282 -102.93 -58.74 75.14
CA ALA A 282 -101.89 -57.73 75.02
C ALA A 282 -101.59 -57.20 76.43
N ASN A 283 -100.34 -57.34 76.87
CA ASN A 283 -99.92 -56.88 78.20
C ASN A 283 -100.19 -55.35 78.26
N PRO A 284 -100.84 -54.77 79.29
CA PRO A 284 -101.23 -53.35 79.28
C PRO A 284 -100.02 -52.40 79.12
N ILE A 285 -98.85 -52.86 79.53
CA ILE A 285 -97.55 -52.21 79.33
C ILE A 285 -97.24 -51.99 77.83
N PHE A 286 -97.60 -52.93 76.95
CA PHE A 286 -97.39 -52.77 75.50
C PHE A 286 -98.34 -51.74 74.90
N GLU A 287 -99.61 -51.70 75.29
CA GLU A 287 -100.55 -50.65 74.82
C GLU A 287 -100.10 -49.25 75.26
N GLU A 288 -99.60 -49.11 76.50
CA GLU A 288 -99.04 -47.86 77.01
C GLU A 288 -97.76 -47.45 76.25
N ILE A 289 -96.85 -48.39 75.98
CA ILE A 289 -95.65 -48.14 75.16
C ILE A 289 -96.02 -47.73 73.73
N LEU A 290 -97.00 -48.40 73.11
CA LEU A 290 -97.45 -48.10 71.74
C LEU A 290 -98.12 -46.71 71.66
N LYS A 291 -98.89 -46.33 72.69
CA LYS A 291 -99.47 -44.99 72.80
C LYS A 291 -98.38 -43.92 72.95
N ASN A 292 -97.44 -44.12 73.87
CA ASN A 292 -96.32 -43.20 74.09
C ASN A 292 -95.42 -43.09 72.83
N LEU A 293 -95.24 -44.18 72.08
CA LEU A 293 -94.52 -44.17 70.79
C LEU A 293 -95.24 -43.27 69.77
N LYS A 294 -96.56 -43.47 69.58
CA LYS A 294 -97.37 -42.66 68.65
C LYS A 294 -97.41 -41.18 69.03
N GLU A 295 -97.50 -40.88 70.32
CA GLU A 295 -97.44 -39.49 70.82
C GLU A 295 -96.06 -38.85 70.63
N ALA A 296 -94.97 -39.61 70.78
CA ALA A 296 -93.61 -39.12 70.59
C ALA A 296 -93.19 -38.96 69.11
N THR A 297 -93.68 -39.81 68.20
CA THR A 297 -93.43 -39.68 66.75
C THR A 297 -94.46 -38.80 66.05
N GLY A 298 -95.63 -38.57 66.65
CA GLY A 298 -96.73 -37.80 66.06
C GLY A 298 -97.52 -38.56 64.99
N VAL A 299 -97.47 -39.90 64.99
CA VAL A 299 -97.97 -40.75 63.90
C VAL A 299 -99.17 -41.59 64.33
N SER A 300 -100.21 -41.62 63.50
CA SER A 300 -101.50 -42.28 63.81
C SER A 300 -101.45 -43.81 63.71
N ASP A 301 -100.72 -44.37 62.74
CA ASP A 301 -100.58 -45.82 62.55
C ASP A 301 -99.17 -46.33 62.90
N LEU A 302 -99.08 -47.62 63.26
CA LEU A 302 -97.81 -48.25 63.62
C LEU A 302 -96.93 -48.50 62.39
N GLN A 303 -97.53 -48.79 61.24
CA GLN A 303 -96.82 -49.01 59.98
C GLN A 303 -96.11 -47.73 59.51
N ASP A 304 -96.82 -46.60 59.49
CA ASP A 304 -96.27 -45.28 59.19
C ASP A 304 -95.07 -44.91 60.10
N ALA A 305 -95.12 -45.30 61.38
CA ALA A 305 -94.02 -45.06 62.32
C ALA A 305 -92.78 -45.91 61.98
N VAL A 306 -92.97 -47.17 61.58
CA VAL A 306 -91.88 -48.04 61.09
C VAL A 306 -91.29 -47.47 59.81
N GLU A 307 -92.11 -47.01 58.87
CA GLU A 307 -91.66 -46.40 57.62
C GLU A 307 -90.87 -45.11 57.87
N HIS A 308 -91.34 -44.22 58.76
CA HIS A 308 -90.59 -43.03 59.16
C HIS A 308 -89.22 -43.40 59.76
N PHE A 309 -89.15 -44.36 60.69
CA PHE A 309 -87.87 -44.80 61.26
C PHE A 309 -86.94 -45.46 60.22
N THR A 310 -87.46 -46.15 59.21
CA THR A 310 -86.63 -46.67 58.12
C THR A 310 -86.07 -45.55 57.24
N LEU A 311 -86.89 -44.59 56.83
CA LEU A 311 -86.47 -43.43 56.03
C LEU A 311 -85.50 -42.52 56.81
N GLU A 312 -85.72 -42.32 58.11
CA GLU A 312 -84.85 -41.54 58.98
C GLU A 312 -83.49 -42.25 59.15
N LYS A 313 -83.49 -43.58 59.33
CA LYS A 313 -82.26 -44.40 59.38
C LYS A 313 -81.50 -44.36 58.05
N GLU A 314 -82.18 -44.49 56.92
CA GLU A 314 -81.57 -44.39 55.58
C GLU A 314 -81.01 -43.00 55.31
N ASN A 315 -81.72 -41.94 55.71
CA ASN A 315 -81.24 -40.57 55.59
C ASN A 315 -80.03 -40.31 56.51
N CYS A 316 -80.03 -40.84 57.74
CA CYS A 316 -78.86 -40.81 58.62
C CYS A 316 -77.65 -41.52 58.01
N GLN A 317 -77.84 -42.73 57.45
CA GLN A 317 -76.78 -43.46 56.75
C GLN A 317 -76.27 -42.69 55.52
N ARG A 318 -77.16 -42.06 54.74
CA ARG A 318 -76.79 -41.23 53.60
C ARG A 318 -75.98 -39.99 54.03
N LEU A 319 -76.39 -39.32 55.10
CA LEU A 319 -75.67 -38.18 55.68
C LEU A 319 -74.31 -38.59 56.25
N GLU A 320 -74.21 -39.75 56.90
CA GLU A 320 -72.94 -40.29 57.40
C GLU A 320 -71.99 -40.66 56.25
N ASN A 321 -72.50 -41.23 55.17
CA ASN A 321 -71.72 -41.54 53.97
C ASN A 321 -71.26 -40.26 53.25
N LEU A 322 -72.13 -39.25 53.10
CA LEU A 322 -71.75 -37.93 52.57
C LEU A 322 -70.72 -37.23 53.45
N LYS A 323 -70.82 -37.38 54.78
CA LYS A 323 -69.82 -36.86 55.70
C LYS A 323 -68.47 -37.55 55.48
N LYS A 324 -68.42 -38.88 55.43
CA LYS A 324 -67.19 -39.64 55.14
C LYS A 324 -66.56 -39.25 53.81
N GLN A 325 -67.36 -39.12 52.75
CA GLN A 325 -66.88 -38.68 51.43
C GLN A 325 -66.32 -37.25 51.45
N ASN A 326 -66.95 -36.33 52.18
CA ASN A 326 -66.43 -34.98 52.39
C ASN A 326 -65.13 -34.99 53.22
N ASP A 327 -65.08 -35.75 54.31
CA ASP A 327 -63.89 -35.88 55.16
C ASP A 327 -62.71 -36.46 54.36
N GLU A 328 -62.93 -37.50 53.54
CA GLU A 328 -61.93 -38.07 52.61
C GLU A 328 -61.47 -37.08 51.53
N ALA A 329 -62.38 -36.29 50.95
CA ALA A 329 -62.04 -35.26 49.97
C ALA A 329 -61.24 -34.11 50.61
N LEU A 330 -61.56 -33.76 51.86
CA LEU A 330 -60.89 -32.71 52.62
C LEU A 330 -59.47 -33.13 53.01
N GLU A 331 -59.23 -34.39 53.39
CA GLU A 331 -57.87 -34.91 53.59
C GLU A 331 -57.06 -34.94 52.28
N LYS A 332 -57.62 -35.41 51.16
CA LYS A 332 -56.92 -35.35 49.86
C LYS A 332 -56.52 -33.91 49.48
N LEU A 333 -57.42 -32.94 49.66
CA LEU A 333 -57.13 -31.53 49.41
C LEU A 333 -56.09 -30.94 50.38
N LYS A 334 -56.00 -31.43 51.62
CA LYS A 334 -54.91 -31.08 52.55
C LYS A 334 -53.58 -31.65 52.09
N GLU A 335 -53.54 -32.92 51.71
CA GLU A 335 -52.33 -33.59 51.20
C GLU A 335 -51.82 -32.91 49.93
N GLU A 336 -52.70 -32.62 48.96
CA GLU A 336 -52.38 -31.87 47.75
C GLU A 336 -51.86 -30.46 48.06
N LYS A 337 -52.50 -29.74 48.98
CA LYS A 337 -52.04 -28.41 49.43
C LYS A 337 -50.66 -28.47 50.09
N GLU A 338 -50.40 -29.47 50.93
CA GLU A 338 -49.10 -29.63 51.58
C GLU A 338 -48.01 -30.02 50.58
N LEU A 339 -48.32 -30.88 49.61
CA LEU A 339 -47.44 -31.20 48.49
C LEU A 339 -47.08 -29.96 47.66
N LEU A 340 -48.09 -29.17 47.28
CA LEU A 340 -47.90 -27.93 46.51
C LEU A 340 -47.10 -26.89 47.30
N SER A 341 -47.34 -26.77 48.61
CA SER A 341 -46.54 -25.88 49.48
C SER A 341 -45.07 -26.31 49.51
N LYS A 342 -44.79 -27.61 49.67
CA LYS A 342 -43.41 -28.13 49.65
C LYS A 342 -42.72 -27.90 48.30
N GLN A 343 -43.43 -28.07 47.19
CA GLN A 343 -42.91 -27.77 45.84
C GLN A 343 -42.64 -26.27 45.65
N PHE A 344 -43.53 -25.41 46.15
CA PHE A 344 -43.36 -23.96 46.10
C PHE A 344 -42.14 -23.51 46.92
N ASP A 345 -41.99 -23.99 48.16
CA ASP A 345 -40.84 -23.69 49.01
C ASP A 345 -39.53 -24.20 48.35
N GLN A 346 -39.53 -25.40 47.77
CA GLN A 346 -38.38 -25.90 47.00
C GLN A 346 -38.03 -25.01 45.80
N MET A 347 -39.00 -24.55 45.02
CA MET A 347 -38.73 -23.63 43.91
C MET A 347 -38.23 -22.27 44.40
N LYS A 348 -38.83 -21.71 45.46
CA LYS A 348 -38.46 -20.43 46.04
C LYS A 348 -37.01 -20.44 46.51
N TYR A 349 -36.65 -21.34 47.42
CA TYR A 349 -35.32 -21.34 48.03
C TYR A 349 -34.24 -21.95 47.13
N SER A 350 -34.55 -22.95 46.28
CA SER A 350 -33.55 -23.50 45.36
C SER A 350 -33.36 -22.67 44.08
N GLY A 351 -34.38 -21.92 43.65
CA GLY A 351 -34.27 -21.00 42.52
C GLY A 351 -33.39 -19.80 42.86
N GLU A 352 -33.61 -19.17 44.02
CA GLU A 352 -32.83 -18.03 44.49
C GLU A 352 -31.37 -18.40 44.76
N ALA A 353 -31.11 -19.56 45.39
CA ALA A 353 -29.74 -20.05 45.61
C ALA A 353 -29.00 -20.37 44.29
N LYS A 354 -29.69 -20.93 43.29
CA LYS A 354 -29.09 -21.17 41.96
C LYS A 354 -28.79 -19.87 41.23
N LEU A 355 -29.74 -18.93 41.20
CA LEU A 355 -29.54 -17.61 40.59
C LEU A 355 -28.38 -16.85 41.22
N SER A 356 -28.26 -16.87 42.55
CA SER A 356 -27.13 -16.27 43.27
C SER A 356 -25.79 -16.92 42.89
N SER A 357 -25.74 -18.27 42.81
CA SER A 357 -24.53 -18.99 42.41
C SER A 357 -24.13 -18.75 40.96
N GLU A 358 -25.08 -18.70 40.02
CA GLU A 358 -24.79 -18.38 38.62
C GLU A 358 -24.38 -16.91 38.44
N MET A 359 -24.98 -15.98 39.19
CA MET A 359 -24.59 -14.57 39.19
C MET A 359 -23.15 -14.38 39.71
N GLN A 360 -22.77 -15.08 40.79
CA GLN A 360 -21.40 -15.05 41.29
C GLN A 360 -20.40 -15.61 40.26
N LYS A 361 -20.72 -16.72 39.59
CA LYS A 361 -19.86 -17.27 38.52
C LYS A 361 -19.74 -16.32 37.33
N LEU A 362 -20.80 -15.58 37.01
CA LEU A 362 -20.78 -14.56 35.95
C LEU A 362 -19.82 -13.44 36.33
N GLU A 363 -19.93 -12.92 37.55
CA GLU A 363 -19.04 -11.88 38.07
C GLU A 363 -17.57 -12.35 38.11
N GLU A 364 -17.30 -13.59 38.54
CA GLU A 364 -15.97 -14.21 38.49
C GLU A 364 -15.44 -14.33 37.05
N CYS A 365 -16.30 -14.67 36.08
CA CYS A 365 -15.94 -14.70 34.66
C CYS A 365 -15.64 -13.29 34.10
N GLU A 366 -16.43 -12.28 34.49
CA GLU A 366 -16.23 -10.89 34.08
C GLU A 366 -14.92 -10.31 34.64
N GLN A 367 -14.63 -10.54 35.92
CA GLN A 367 -13.37 -10.16 36.55
C GLN A 367 -12.17 -10.87 35.88
N GLN A 368 -12.27 -12.17 35.56
CA GLN A 368 -11.24 -12.88 34.82
C GLN A 368 -11.04 -12.31 33.41
N LEU A 369 -12.12 -11.97 32.70
CA LEU A 369 -12.06 -11.35 31.38
C LEU A 369 -11.36 -9.98 31.44
N GLU A 370 -11.69 -9.14 32.42
CA GLU A 370 -11.07 -7.83 32.60
C GLU A 370 -9.56 -7.95 32.87
N VAL A 371 -9.15 -8.89 33.74
CA VAL A 371 -7.72 -9.18 34.00
C VAL A 371 -6.99 -9.64 32.73
N GLN A 372 -7.62 -10.47 31.89
CA GLN A 372 -7.01 -10.91 30.62
C GLN A 372 -6.95 -9.77 29.58
N LEU A 373 -7.93 -8.85 29.56
CA LEU A 373 -7.89 -7.66 28.71
C LEU A 373 -6.76 -6.72 29.12
N GLN A 374 -6.64 -6.40 30.42
CA GLN A 374 -5.54 -5.59 30.94
C GLN A 374 -4.17 -6.22 30.64
N ARG A 375 -4.06 -7.55 30.77
CA ARG A 375 -2.84 -8.28 30.41
C ARG A 375 -2.52 -8.19 28.92
N ARG A 376 -3.52 -8.39 28.05
CA ARG A 376 -3.36 -8.25 26.59
C ARG A 376 -2.84 -6.86 26.24
N ASP A 377 -3.39 -5.83 26.87
CA ASP A 377 -3.03 -4.44 26.57
C ASP A 377 -1.60 -4.12 27.04
N ALA A 378 -1.21 -4.57 28.23
CA ALA A 378 0.17 -4.47 28.71
C ALA A 378 1.17 -5.25 27.82
N ASP A 379 0.82 -6.44 27.34
CA ASP A 379 1.67 -7.22 26.43
C ASP A 379 1.72 -6.59 25.02
N ALA A 380 0.67 -5.90 24.57
CA ALA A 380 0.65 -5.12 23.34
C ALA A 380 1.53 -3.85 23.42
N GLU A 381 1.51 -3.13 24.55
CA GLU A 381 2.42 -2.00 24.80
C GLU A 381 3.89 -2.46 24.80
N ARG A 382 4.20 -3.55 25.52
CA ARG A 382 5.54 -4.17 25.51
C ARG A 382 5.99 -4.55 24.10
N LEU A 383 5.10 -5.13 23.29
CA LEU A 383 5.41 -5.46 21.90
C LEU A 383 5.69 -4.19 21.07
N ALA A 384 4.88 -3.14 21.24
CA ALA A 384 5.09 -1.86 20.54
C ALA A 384 6.44 -1.22 20.91
N ASP A 385 6.85 -1.26 22.18
CA ASP A 385 8.14 -0.75 22.63
C ASP A 385 9.32 -1.60 22.15
N ASN A 386 9.18 -2.94 22.14
CA ASN A 386 10.16 -3.83 21.53
C ASN A 386 10.33 -3.55 20.01
N VAL A 387 9.24 -3.30 19.29
CA VAL A 387 9.29 -2.95 17.85
C VAL A 387 9.99 -1.59 17.63
N LYS A 388 9.73 -0.58 18.48
CA LYS A 388 10.48 0.70 18.44
C LYS A 388 11.97 0.48 18.69
N ALA A 389 12.33 -0.30 19.71
CA ALA A 389 13.71 -0.60 20.07
C ALA A 389 14.44 -1.36 18.95
N LEU A 390 13.82 -2.39 18.37
CA LEU A 390 14.36 -3.14 17.23
C LEU A 390 14.49 -2.26 15.98
N GLY A 391 13.54 -1.36 15.73
CA GLY A 391 13.63 -0.37 14.65
C GLY A 391 14.82 0.59 14.83
N ALA A 392 15.07 1.05 16.06
CA ALA A 392 16.24 1.88 16.38
C ALA A 392 17.56 1.11 16.25
N ILE A 393 17.61 -0.16 16.69
CA ILE A 393 18.76 -1.04 16.51
C ILE A 393 19.03 -1.24 15.01
N ARG A 394 18.02 -1.58 14.22
CA ARG A 394 18.11 -1.77 12.77
C ARG A 394 18.70 -0.52 12.09
N ALA A 395 18.13 0.67 12.35
CA ALA A 395 18.66 1.92 11.81
C ALA A 395 20.11 2.17 12.24
N GLY A 396 20.46 1.83 13.50
CA GLY A 396 21.83 1.88 14.00
C GLY A 396 22.80 0.96 13.25
N VAL A 397 22.38 -0.26 12.92
CA VAL A 397 23.18 -1.23 12.14
C VAL A 397 23.31 -0.76 10.68
N GLU A 398 22.23 -0.27 10.06
CA GLU A 398 22.26 0.31 8.71
C GLU A 398 23.21 1.53 8.63
N HIS A 399 23.17 2.42 9.63
CA HIS A 399 24.12 3.53 9.75
C HIS A 399 25.57 3.09 10.00
N LEU A 400 25.79 2.05 10.79
CA LEU A 400 27.12 1.50 11.04
C LEU A 400 27.70 0.87 9.76
N ALA A 401 26.89 0.10 9.03
CA ALA A 401 27.29 -0.51 7.76
C ALA A 401 27.68 0.55 6.72
N GLY A 402 26.87 1.62 6.58
CA GLY A 402 27.20 2.73 5.69
C GLY A 402 28.52 3.42 6.03
N LYS A 403 28.87 3.55 7.32
CA LYS A 403 30.18 4.09 7.74
C LYS A 403 31.36 3.15 7.50
N LEU A 404 31.13 1.84 7.44
CA LEU A 404 32.14 0.81 7.21
C LEU A 404 32.27 0.41 5.74
N GLN A 405 31.50 1.03 4.85
CA GLN A 405 31.54 0.75 3.42
C GLN A 405 32.83 1.26 2.76
N ASP A 406 33.35 2.40 3.24
CA ASP A 406 34.55 3.05 2.67
C ASP A 406 35.89 2.56 3.26
N SER A 407 35.86 1.66 4.25
CA SER A 407 37.00 1.39 5.14
C SER A 407 37.72 0.05 4.94
N SER A 408 37.37 -0.79 3.96
CA SER A 408 38.06 -2.09 3.74
C SER A 408 37.88 -2.64 2.31
N PRO A 409 38.95 -3.14 1.66
CA PRO A 409 38.90 -3.73 0.32
C PRO A 409 38.51 -5.23 0.37
N MET A 410 37.40 -5.56 1.03
CA MET A 410 36.77 -6.87 0.93
C MET A 410 35.76 -6.85 -0.22
N GLU A 411 35.76 -7.87 -1.09
CA GLU A 411 34.70 -8.03 -2.09
C GLU A 411 33.35 -8.18 -1.36
N ASP A 412 32.49 -7.16 -1.48
CA ASP A 412 31.15 -7.18 -0.90
C ASP A 412 30.31 -8.28 -1.58
N LYS A 413 30.32 -9.46 -0.97
CA LYS A 413 29.56 -10.63 -1.43
C LYS A 413 28.08 -10.25 -1.45
N PRO A 414 27.41 -10.25 -2.63
CA PRO A 414 26.10 -9.64 -2.76
C PRO A 414 25.08 -10.35 -1.85
N PHE A 415 24.33 -9.54 -1.09
CA PHE A 415 23.31 -10.02 -0.17
C PHE A 415 22.29 -10.89 -0.92
N LYS A 416 22.17 -12.16 -0.51
CA LYS A 416 21.18 -13.10 -1.06
C LYS A 416 19.78 -12.95 -0.45
N LEU A 417 19.61 -12.05 0.52
CA LEU A 417 18.40 -11.88 1.30
C LEU A 417 17.75 -10.52 1.02
N LEU A 418 16.42 -10.49 1.07
CA LEU A 418 15.63 -9.29 0.81
C LEU A 418 15.87 -8.24 1.91
N PRO A 419 16.06 -6.94 1.59
CA PRO A 419 16.30 -5.87 2.57
C PRO A 419 15.22 -5.71 3.66
N THR A 420 14.06 -6.34 3.48
CA THR A 420 12.93 -6.30 4.43
C THR A 420 12.96 -7.44 5.46
N SER A 421 13.85 -8.44 5.35
CA SER A 421 13.95 -9.55 6.30
C SER A 421 14.72 -9.17 7.57
N ASP A 422 14.31 -9.66 8.73
CA ASP A 422 15.08 -9.48 9.98
C ASP A 422 16.44 -10.19 9.92
N GLU A 423 16.55 -11.29 9.15
CA GLU A 423 17.80 -12.01 8.90
C GLU A 423 18.83 -11.15 8.16
N PHE A 424 18.38 -10.20 7.32
CA PHE A 424 19.27 -9.25 6.64
C PHE A 424 19.97 -8.32 7.64
N VAL A 425 19.29 -7.89 8.71
CA VAL A 425 19.89 -7.04 9.75
C VAL A 425 20.95 -7.80 10.55
N LEU A 426 20.73 -9.09 10.83
CA LEU A 426 21.71 -9.95 11.51
C LEU A 426 22.95 -10.20 10.65
N GLU A 427 22.77 -10.46 9.36
CA GLU A 427 23.90 -10.62 8.42
C GLU A 427 24.67 -9.31 8.26
N LEU A 428 23.98 -8.17 8.15
CA LEU A 428 24.58 -6.84 8.10
C LEU A 428 25.39 -6.53 9.37
N LEU A 429 24.87 -6.87 10.55
CA LEU A 429 25.57 -6.74 11.83
C LEU A 429 26.81 -7.63 11.90
N ASN A 430 26.73 -8.86 11.40
CA ASN A 430 27.87 -9.79 11.33
C ASN A 430 28.98 -9.25 10.42
N GLN A 431 28.62 -8.70 9.25
CA GLN A 431 29.55 -8.05 8.33
C GLN A 431 30.18 -6.77 8.92
N CYS A 432 29.41 -5.96 9.67
CA CYS A 432 29.97 -4.86 10.43
C CYS A 432 31.00 -5.37 11.46
N GLY A 433 30.67 -6.46 12.16
CA GLY A 433 31.56 -7.09 13.16
C GLY A 433 32.86 -7.65 12.57
N THR A 434 32.83 -8.23 11.36
CA THR A 434 34.05 -8.70 10.68
C THR A 434 34.89 -7.53 10.15
N LYS A 435 34.28 -6.53 9.51
CA LYS A 435 34.98 -5.31 9.05
C LYS A 435 35.63 -4.56 10.23
N LEU A 436 34.92 -4.39 11.35
CA LEU A 436 35.46 -3.79 12.58
C LEU A 436 36.63 -4.60 13.18
N ARG A 437 36.58 -5.94 13.14
CA ARG A 437 37.68 -6.77 13.64
C ARG A 437 38.93 -6.66 12.77
N ILE A 438 38.79 -6.52 11.46
CA ILE A 438 39.91 -6.28 10.55
C ILE A 438 40.54 -4.92 10.86
N LEU A 439 39.74 -3.86 10.97
CA LEU A 439 40.23 -2.52 11.36
C LEU A 439 40.94 -2.51 12.73
N LEU A 440 40.41 -3.28 13.70
CA LEU A 440 41.03 -3.40 15.02
C LEU A 440 42.41 -4.08 14.92
N ASN A 441 42.52 -5.16 14.14
CA ASN A 441 43.80 -5.84 13.90
C ASN A 441 44.78 -4.97 13.10
N GLU A 442 44.30 -4.10 12.21
CA GLU A 442 45.14 -3.12 11.49
C GLU A 442 45.64 -1.98 12.40
N LEU A 443 44.93 -1.68 13.49
CA LEU A 443 45.36 -0.74 14.53
C LEU A 443 46.26 -1.40 15.58
N GLU A 444 46.11 -2.70 15.80
CA GLU A 444 46.89 -3.48 16.77
C GLU A 444 48.38 -3.50 16.39
N GLY A 445 49.22 -2.95 17.27
CA GLY A 445 50.66 -2.81 17.05
C GLY A 445 51.10 -1.46 16.44
N ARG A 446 50.19 -0.56 16.07
CA ARG A 446 50.54 0.84 15.79
C ARG A 446 50.58 1.67 17.09
N ASP A 447 51.58 2.54 17.20
CA ASP A 447 51.62 3.51 18.29
C ASP A 447 50.57 4.61 18.04
N MET A 448 49.56 4.67 18.92
CA MET A 448 48.48 5.64 18.83
C MET A 448 48.98 7.09 18.95
N ALA A 449 50.10 7.36 19.62
CA ALA A 449 50.67 8.72 19.68
C ALA A 449 51.23 9.15 18.31
N SER A 450 51.90 8.24 17.60
CA SER A 450 52.38 8.46 16.24
C SER A 450 51.23 8.59 15.23
N VAL A 451 50.21 7.72 15.28
CA VAL A 451 49.03 7.80 14.39
C VAL A 451 48.22 9.07 14.61
N MET A 452 48.03 9.51 15.86
CA MET A 452 47.35 10.78 16.16
C MET A 452 48.14 11.99 15.62
N LYS A 453 49.46 11.88 15.51
CA LYS A 453 50.32 12.92 14.92
C LYS A 453 50.23 12.97 13.39
N GLU A 454 50.19 11.81 12.72
CA GLU A 454 49.89 11.73 11.27
C GLU A 454 48.50 12.30 10.94
N ILE A 455 47.52 12.12 11.83
CA ILE A 455 46.18 12.73 11.71
C ILE A 455 46.21 14.27 11.89
N GLU A 456 47.24 14.83 12.54
CA GLU A 456 47.45 16.29 12.63
C GLU A 456 48.17 16.88 11.41
N GLU A 457 48.66 16.07 10.47
CA GLU A 457 49.35 16.52 9.25
C GLU A 457 48.36 16.88 8.11
N ASP A 458 48.58 18.01 7.43
CA ASP A 458 47.62 18.54 6.45
C ASP A 458 47.39 17.64 5.22
N GLU A 459 48.38 16.80 4.87
CA GLU A 459 48.24 15.78 3.81
C GLU A 459 47.14 14.75 4.14
N PHE A 460 46.95 14.42 5.42
CA PHE A 460 45.86 13.55 5.87
C PHE A 460 44.50 14.22 5.66
N TYR A 461 44.36 15.50 6.02
CA TYR A 461 43.10 16.25 5.84
C TYR A 461 42.72 16.42 4.37
N MET A 462 43.67 16.75 3.49
CA MET A 462 43.43 16.82 2.04
C MET A 462 43.01 15.46 1.45
N THR A 463 43.60 14.36 1.94
CA THR A 463 43.25 13.00 1.51
C THR A 463 41.85 12.58 1.99
N ILE A 464 41.43 13.04 3.19
CA ILE A 464 40.09 12.80 3.73
C ILE A 464 39.03 13.65 3.00
N GLU A 465 39.30 14.94 2.74
CA GLU A 465 38.37 15.80 2.02
C GLU A 465 38.07 15.29 0.59
N GLY A 466 39.07 14.72 -0.09
CA GLY A 466 38.88 14.06 -1.38
C GLY A 466 38.02 12.78 -1.37
N ARG A 467 37.78 12.16 -0.20
CA ARG A 467 36.99 10.92 -0.05
C ARG A 467 35.64 11.13 0.64
N LEU A 468 35.30 12.35 1.05
CA LEU A 468 34.07 12.62 1.78
C LEU A 468 32.82 12.51 0.88
N PRO A 469 31.76 11.78 1.29
CA PRO A 469 30.52 11.69 0.52
C PRO A 469 29.86 13.07 0.31
N LYS A 470 29.37 13.31 -0.91
CA LYS A 470 28.76 14.59 -1.35
C LYS A 470 27.57 15.09 -0.51
N THR A 471 27.01 14.24 0.35
CA THR A 471 25.91 14.56 1.26
C THR A 471 26.37 15.14 2.61
N ASN A 472 27.67 15.09 2.95
CA ASN A 472 28.16 15.53 4.24
C ASN A 472 28.21 17.07 4.34
N THR A 473 27.18 17.64 4.98
CA THR A 473 26.96 19.08 5.12
C THR A 473 27.13 19.59 6.55
N LYS A 474 27.59 18.76 7.49
CA LYS A 474 27.60 19.09 8.94
C LYS A 474 28.92 18.86 9.68
N VAL A 475 29.86 18.10 9.14
CA VAL A 475 31.17 17.90 9.79
C VAL A 475 32.17 18.90 9.20
N LYS A 476 32.47 19.96 9.96
CA LYS A 476 33.65 20.79 9.67
C LYS A 476 34.88 20.10 10.22
N VAL A 477 35.83 19.77 9.36
CA VAL A 477 37.14 19.27 9.76
C VAL A 477 37.88 20.40 10.52
N PRO A 478 38.53 20.15 11.67
CA PRO A 478 39.21 21.18 12.45
C PRO A 478 40.52 21.70 11.81
N HIS A 479 40.42 22.46 10.73
CA HIS A 479 41.59 23.05 10.08
C HIS A 479 42.19 24.18 10.94
N LYS A 480 43.46 24.05 11.35
CA LYS A 480 44.26 25.15 11.90
C LYS A 480 44.90 25.89 10.73
N PRO A 481 44.61 27.19 10.51
CA PRO A 481 45.24 27.92 9.42
C PRO A 481 46.74 28.08 9.68
N ILE A 482 47.56 27.56 8.77
CA ILE A 482 49.00 27.83 8.76
C ILE A 482 49.22 29.33 8.53
N LYS A 483 50.01 29.94 9.40
CA LYS A 483 50.56 31.28 9.20
C LYS A 483 51.75 31.15 8.22
N ASP A 484 51.46 31.16 6.94
CA ASP A 484 52.54 31.03 5.95
C ASP A 484 53.33 32.35 5.84
N ILE A 485 54.65 32.25 5.99
CA ILE A 485 55.56 33.40 5.98
C ILE A 485 56.24 33.41 4.61
N GLY A 486 55.46 33.76 3.59
CA GLY A 486 55.92 33.91 2.20
C GLY A 486 55.63 35.32 1.70
N LYS A 487 56.67 36.17 1.63
CA LYS A 487 56.56 37.49 0.99
C LYS A 487 56.54 37.30 -0.52
N GLU A 488 55.52 37.81 -1.21
CA GLU A 488 55.73 38.45 -2.49
C GLU A 488 54.69 39.56 -2.70
N GLU A 489 55.13 40.67 -3.31
CA GLU A 489 54.33 41.89 -3.42
C GLU A 489 53.34 41.78 -4.58
N GLY A 490 52.05 41.83 -4.25
CA GLY A 490 50.97 41.94 -5.24
C GLY A 490 49.84 42.78 -4.66
N GLU A 491 49.64 43.99 -5.20
CA GLU A 491 48.50 44.84 -4.88
C GLU A 491 47.20 44.21 -5.39
N ILE A 492 46.65 43.26 -4.65
CA ILE A 492 45.26 42.86 -4.78
C ILE A 492 44.47 43.79 -3.88
N LYS A 493 43.66 44.65 -4.52
CA LYS A 493 42.67 45.45 -3.79
C LYS A 493 41.75 44.48 -3.07
N GLU A 494 41.71 44.57 -1.74
CA GLU A 494 40.60 44.05 -0.96
C GLU A 494 39.37 44.90 -1.32
N ASP A 495 38.68 44.51 -2.39
CA ASP A 495 37.24 44.74 -2.46
C ASP A 495 36.68 43.98 -1.24
N GLU A 496 36.39 44.73 -0.18
CA GLU A 496 35.74 44.20 1.02
C GLU A 496 34.51 43.40 0.56
N ILE A 497 34.59 42.07 0.69
CA ILE A 497 33.41 41.22 0.59
C ILE A 497 32.58 41.59 1.81
N ASP A 498 31.70 42.56 1.60
CA ASP A 498 30.79 43.11 2.59
C ASP A 498 29.82 41.98 2.94
N ILE A 499 30.21 41.13 3.90
CA ILE A 499 29.39 40.04 4.42
C ILE A 499 28.24 40.72 5.16
N ILE A 500 27.19 41.04 4.40
CA ILE A 500 25.98 41.73 4.87
C ILE A 500 25.49 40.97 6.09
N THR A 501 25.79 41.53 7.26
CA THR A 501 25.52 40.83 8.51
C THR A 501 24.02 40.59 8.59
N ARG A 502 23.58 39.46 9.14
CA ARG A 502 22.16 39.09 9.25
C ARG A 502 21.28 40.26 9.72
N ASP A 503 21.80 41.07 10.63
CA ASP A 503 21.08 42.20 11.22
C ASP A 503 21.08 43.45 10.31
N ALA A 504 22.05 43.62 9.41
CA ALA A 504 22.00 44.60 8.32
C ALA A 504 20.96 44.21 7.26
N LEU A 505 20.91 42.94 6.85
CA LEU A 505 19.88 42.43 5.94
C LEU A 505 18.47 42.57 6.54
N LYS A 506 18.32 42.31 7.85
CA LYS A 506 17.07 42.60 8.58
C LYS A 506 16.70 44.08 8.51
N ARG A 507 17.62 45.01 8.82
CA ARG A 507 17.34 46.46 8.70
C ARG A 507 16.92 46.85 7.28
N GLN A 508 17.61 46.34 6.26
CA GLN A 508 17.27 46.62 4.86
C GLN A 508 15.86 46.09 4.51
N SER A 509 15.51 44.88 4.94
CA SER A 509 14.16 44.31 4.74
C SER A 509 13.07 45.12 5.48
N GLN A 510 13.36 45.60 6.68
CA GLN A 510 12.48 46.43 7.49
C GLN A 510 12.20 47.78 6.80
N VAL A 511 13.25 48.44 6.28
CA VAL A 511 13.13 49.69 5.50
C VAL A 511 12.33 49.47 4.20
N ILE A 512 12.49 48.33 3.52
CA ILE A 512 11.68 47.99 2.35
C ILE A 512 10.19 47.83 2.73
N ILE A 513 9.88 47.17 3.85
CA ILE A 513 8.50 47.02 4.33
C ILE A 513 7.90 48.39 4.68
N GLU A 514 8.62 49.22 5.44
CA GLU A 514 8.17 50.56 5.85
C GLU A 514 7.97 51.50 4.65
N SER A 515 8.87 51.46 3.66
CA SER A 515 8.73 52.23 2.42
C SER A 515 7.49 51.83 1.61
N ASN A 516 7.13 50.54 1.59
CA ASN A 516 5.93 50.06 0.91
C ASN A 516 4.64 50.35 1.70
N LEU A 517 4.68 50.37 3.03
CA LEU A 517 3.56 50.77 3.88
C LEU A 517 3.22 52.27 3.73
N SER A 518 4.21 53.13 3.49
CA SER A 518 3.99 54.56 3.22
C SER A 518 3.29 54.86 1.89
N LYS A 519 3.32 53.93 0.92
CA LYS A 519 2.83 54.13 -0.46
C LYS A 519 1.40 53.62 -0.68
N LYS A 520 0.46 54.02 0.18
CA LYS A 520 -0.99 53.92 -0.08
C LYS A 520 -1.71 55.25 0.17
N PRO A 521 -1.76 56.17 -0.80
CA PRO A 521 -2.80 57.20 -0.79
C PRO A 521 -4.14 56.53 -1.05
N TRP A 522 -4.98 56.43 -0.02
CA TRP A 522 -6.38 56.05 -0.18
C TRP A 522 -7.07 57.13 -1.02
N LYS A 523 -7.41 56.81 -2.28
CA LYS A 523 -8.36 57.61 -3.05
C LYS A 523 -9.77 57.09 -2.77
N LYS A 524 -10.65 58.02 -2.38
CA LYS A 524 -12.11 57.87 -2.47
C LYS A 524 -12.54 57.86 -3.93
#